data_AF-A0AAJ4MZG1-F1
#
_entry.id   AF-A0AAJ4MZG1-F1
#
_cell.length_a   1.000
_cell.length_b   1.000
_cell.length_c   1.000
_cell.angle_alpha   90.00
_cell.angle_beta   90.00
_cell.angle_gamma   90.00
#
_symmetry.space_group_name_H-M   'P 1'
#
loop_
_entity.id
_entity.type
_entity.pdbx_description
1 polymer ?
#
loop_
_entity_poly.entity_id
_entity_poly.type
_entity_poly.pdbx_seq_one_letter_code
_entity_poly.pdbx_strand_id
1 'polypeptide(L)'
;MSNPYERQEAGTHYVNMGMQPFHFAMVNQWDAGAFSILKYLSRHRSKNGLEDLKKARHFVELRQEEIANAIEPRQDSDRIYIGTYCKENKLSGVDATALVYLEEWVKYGIGECRDALVEKIELLMSEYSQTPLP
;
A
#
# COMPACT_ATOMS: atom_id res chain seq x y z
N MET A 1 16.96 14.82 -5.95
CA MET A 1 15.67 14.11 -5.78
C MET A 1 14.86 14.87 -4.74
N SER A 2 13.58 15.16 -5.00
CA SER A 2 12.69 15.76 -4.00
C SER A 2 12.38 14.76 -2.89
N ASN A 3 12.38 15.20 -1.64
CA ASN A 3 11.96 14.39 -0.50
C ASN A 3 10.50 13.94 -0.68
N PRO A 4 10.19 12.62 -0.74
CA PRO A 4 8.82 12.16 -0.92
C PRO A 4 7.86 12.60 0.19
N TYR A 5 8.37 12.93 1.38
CA TYR A 5 7.55 13.47 2.47
C TYR A 5 7.15 14.94 2.28
N GLU A 6 7.79 15.67 1.35
CA GLU A 6 7.43 17.06 1.02
C GLU A 6 6.43 17.15 -0.15
N ARG A 7 6.09 16.01 -0.76
CA ARG A 7 5.14 15.91 -1.87
C ARG A 7 3.98 15.01 -1.47
N GLN A 8 2.79 15.29 -2.01
CA GLN A 8 1.64 14.39 -1.92
C GLN A 8 0.92 14.33 -3.25
N GLU A 9 0.60 13.12 -3.70
CA GLU A 9 -0.30 12.91 -4.83
C GLU A 9 -1.76 13.07 -4.35
N ALA A 10 -2.46 14.07 -4.88
CA ALA A 10 -3.84 14.47 -4.57
C ALA A 10 -4.13 14.93 -3.12
N GLY A 11 -4.60 16.19 -2.98
CA GLY A 11 -4.92 16.84 -1.70
C GLY A 11 -3.67 17.24 -0.90
N THR A 12 -3.84 17.65 0.36
CA THR A 12 -2.74 18.18 1.21
C THR A 12 -2.70 17.63 2.65
N HIS A 13 -3.48 16.57 2.92
CA HIS A 13 -3.75 16.10 4.29
C HIS A 13 -2.56 15.47 5.04
N TYR A 14 -1.50 15.00 4.37
CA TYR A 14 -0.30 14.49 5.06
C TYR A 14 0.84 15.51 5.08
N VAL A 15 1.08 16.25 3.99
CA VAL A 15 2.16 17.25 3.91
C VAL A 15 2.02 18.38 4.92
N ASN A 16 0.79 18.66 5.36
CA ASN A 16 0.52 19.67 6.39
C ASN A 16 0.63 19.13 7.84
N MET A 17 0.89 17.83 8.02
CA MET A 17 1.09 17.24 9.35
C MET A 17 2.53 17.46 9.81
N GLY A 18 2.71 17.78 11.09
CA GLY A 18 4.06 17.83 11.69
C GLY A 18 4.79 16.48 11.65
N MET A 19 4.04 15.38 11.64
CA MET A 19 4.55 14.02 11.43
C MET A 19 3.54 13.21 10.62
N GLN A 20 4.00 12.55 9.56
CA GLN A 20 3.13 11.76 8.70
C GLN A 20 2.89 10.35 9.27
N PRO A 21 1.67 9.80 9.12
CA PRO A 21 1.31 8.46 9.61
C PRO A 21 2.26 7.36 9.12
N PHE A 22 2.73 7.46 7.87
CA PHE A 22 3.64 6.48 7.30
C PHE A 22 4.99 6.46 8.04
N HIS A 23 5.59 7.62 8.30
CA HIS A 23 6.85 7.70 9.05
C HIS A 23 6.71 7.15 10.48
N PHE A 24 5.65 7.56 11.19
CA PHE A 24 5.39 7.07 12.55
C PHE A 24 5.25 5.54 12.59
N ALA A 25 4.47 4.95 11.68
CA ALA A 25 4.25 3.50 11.63
C ALA A 25 5.54 2.72 11.33
N MET A 26 6.35 3.20 10.38
CA MET A 26 7.60 2.53 10.01
C MET A 26 8.62 2.52 11.14
N VAL A 27 8.81 3.65 11.85
CA VAL A 27 9.74 3.73 12.98
C VAL A 27 9.32 2.82 14.14
N ASN A 28 8.00 2.64 14.34
CA ASN A 28 7.45 1.80 15.40
C ASN A 28 7.16 0.35 14.96
N GLN A 29 7.52 -0.03 13.72
CA GLN A 29 7.28 -1.38 13.16
C GLN A 29 5.80 -1.82 13.23
N TRP A 30 4.87 -0.91 12.98
CA TRP A 30 3.44 -1.22 12.99
C TRP A 30 3.03 -2.03 11.75
N ASP A 31 2.16 -3.03 11.97
CA ASP A 31 1.57 -3.84 10.90
C ASP A 31 0.64 -3.01 9.98
N ALA A 32 0.29 -3.58 8.82
CA ALA A 32 -0.54 -2.92 7.81
C ALA A 32 -1.94 -2.53 8.33
N GLY A 33 -2.49 -3.30 9.28
CA GLY A 33 -3.76 -3.02 9.93
C GLY A 33 -3.66 -1.79 10.83
N ALA A 34 -2.68 -1.77 11.72
CA ALA A 34 -2.39 -0.66 12.63
C ALA A 34 -2.05 0.63 11.86
N PHE A 35 -1.20 0.54 10.82
CA PHE A 35 -0.91 1.66 9.93
C PHE A 35 -2.19 2.21 9.28
N SER A 36 -3.07 1.34 8.79
CA SER A 36 -4.32 1.77 8.15
C SER A 36 -5.26 2.48 9.12
N ILE A 37 -5.40 1.97 10.35
CA ILE A 37 -6.18 2.64 11.41
C ILE A 37 -5.60 4.04 11.70
N LEU A 38 -4.29 4.13 11.95
CA LEU A 38 -3.59 5.40 12.20
C LEU A 38 -3.80 6.40 11.07
N LYS A 39 -3.61 5.94 9.83
CA LYS A 39 -3.76 6.74 8.61
C LYS A 39 -5.14 7.37 8.50
N TYR A 40 -6.20 6.58 8.68
CA TYR A 40 -7.57 7.09 8.56
C TYR A 40 -7.98 7.99 9.73
N LEU A 41 -7.59 7.64 10.97
CA LEU A 41 -7.83 8.49 12.14
C LEU A 41 -7.09 9.83 12.06
N SER A 42 -5.87 9.86 11.51
CA SER A 42 -5.12 11.11 11.35
C SER A 42 -5.73 12.00 10.27
N ARG A 43 -6.31 11.39 9.22
CA ARG A 43 -6.73 12.08 8.01
C ARG A 43 -8.17 12.61 8.04
N HIS A 44 -9.07 12.01 8.81
CA HIS A 44 -10.53 12.22 8.67
C HIS A 44 -10.95 13.70 8.66
N ARG A 45 -10.35 14.56 9.49
CA ARG A 45 -10.69 16.00 9.54
C ARG A 45 -10.30 16.78 8.29
N SER A 46 -9.34 16.27 7.52
CA SER A 46 -8.67 16.96 6.41
C SER A 46 -8.93 16.35 5.02
N LYS A 47 -9.65 15.22 4.92
CA LYS A 47 -9.96 14.59 3.62
C LYS A 47 -11.43 14.15 3.50
N ASN A 48 -11.81 13.00 4.09
CA ASN A 48 -13.09 12.35 3.78
C ASN A 48 -14.06 12.24 4.97
N GLY A 49 -13.76 12.86 6.12
CA GLY A 49 -14.66 12.89 7.29
C GLY A 49 -15.14 11.50 7.72
N LEU A 50 -16.46 11.33 7.70
CA LEU A 50 -17.13 10.09 8.11
C LEU A 50 -16.65 8.84 7.36
N GLU A 51 -16.28 8.96 6.08
CA GLU A 51 -15.84 7.81 5.29
C GLU A 51 -14.50 7.25 5.80
N ASP A 52 -13.58 8.13 6.18
CA ASP A 52 -12.31 7.70 6.78
C ASP A 52 -12.55 7.07 8.16
N LEU A 53 -13.49 7.59 8.97
CA LEU A 53 -13.85 6.97 10.25
C LEU A 53 -14.46 5.57 10.07
N LYS A 54 -15.30 5.36 9.04
CA LYS A 54 -15.83 4.04 8.69
C LYS A 54 -14.70 3.07 8.29
N LYS A 55 -13.74 3.54 7.49
CA LYS A 55 -12.55 2.74 7.12
C LYS A 55 -11.69 2.41 8.33
N ALA A 56 -11.45 3.38 9.22
CA ALA A 56 -10.70 3.14 10.46
C ALA A 56 -11.34 2.03 11.29
N ARG A 57 -12.66 2.09 11.50
CA ARG A 57 -13.41 1.03 12.21
C ARG A 57 -13.28 -0.33 11.51
N HIS A 58 -13.44 -0.37 10.19
CA HIS A 58 -13.33 -1.62 9.45
C HIS A 58 -11.92 -2.25 9.58
N PHE A 59 -10.86 -1.45 9.56
CA PHE A 59 -9.50 -1.97 9.78
C PHE A 59 -9.26 -2.45 11.22
N VAL A 60 -10.00 -1.96 12.22
CA VAL A 60 -10.00 -2.56 13.57
C VAL A 60 -10.54 -3.99 13.50
N GLU A 61 -11.66 -4.20 12.81
CA GLU A 61 -12.28 -5.52 12.64
C GLU A 61 -11.35 -6.48 11.88
N LEU A 62 -10.76 -6.05 10.76
CA LEU A 62 -9.79 -6.86 10.00
C LEU A 62 -8.55 -7.22 10.83
N ARG A 63 -8.00 -6.27 11.59
CA ARG A 63 -6.81 -6.53 12.41
C ARG A 63 -7.12 -7.51 13.54
N GLN A 64 -8.31 -7.41 14.15
CA GLN A 64 -8.74 -8.35 15.17
C GLN A 64 -8.84 -9.78 14.63
N GLU A 65 -9.38 -9.93 13.41
CA GLU A 65 -9.47 -11.22 12.72
C GLU A 65 -8.06 -11.80 12.43
N GLU A 66 -7.14 -11.00 11.90
CA GLU A 66 -5.76 -11.43 11.66
C GLU A 66 -5.03 -11.85 12.93
N ILE A 67 -5.26 -11.17 14.06
CA ILE A 67 -4.70 -11.55 15.36
C ILE A 67 -5.26 -12.89 15.83
N ALA A 68 -6.56 -13.11 15.67
CA ALA A 68 -7.20 -14.38 16.03
C ALA A 68 -6.62 -15.54 15.19
N ASN A 69 -6.42 -15.32 13.89
CA ASN A 69 -5.84 -16.31 12.98
C ASN A 69 -4.34 -16.53 13.20
N ALA A 70 -3.60 -15.53 13.68
CA ALA A 70 -2.17 -15.62 13.98
C ALA A 70 -1.85 -16.41 15.27
N ILE A 71 -2.85 -16.84 16.04
CA ILE A 71 -2.65 -17.77 17.16
C ILE A 71 -2.13 -19.13 16.63
N GLU A 72 -2.42 -19.47 15.37
CA GLU A 72 -1.77 -20.59 14.69
C GLU A 72 -0.43 -20.16 14.08
N PRO A 73 0.67 -20.93 14.28
CA PRO A 73 1.94 -20.62 13.64
C PRO A 73 1.79 -20.65 12.12
N ARG A 74 2.04 -19.51 11.46
CA ARG A 74 2.10 -19.47 9.98
C ARG A 74 3.17 -20.44 9.51
N GLN A 75 2.78 -21.39 8.69
CA GLN A 75 3.70 -22.32 8.03
C GLN A 75 4.19 -21.71 6.72
N ASP A 76 5.36 -22.14 6.24
CA ASP A 76 5.87 -21.70 4.92
C ASP A 76 4.90 -22.05 3.77
N SER A 77 4.05 -23.08 3.96
CA SER A 77 2.96 -23.42 3.04
C SER A 77 1.87 -22.36 2.94
N ASP A 78 1.73 -21.49 3.94
CA ASP A 78 0.72 -20.42 3.97
C ASP A 78 1.16 -19.20 3.16
N ARG A 79 2.40 -19.24 2.63
CA ARG A 79 2.92 -18.17 1.79
C ARG A 79 2.10 -18.07 0.50
N ILE A 80 1.44 -16.94 0.32
CA ILE A 80 0.84 -16.55 -0.95
C ILE A 80 1.93 -15.92 -1.82
N TYR A 81 2.27 -16.59 -2.91
CA TYR A 81 3.17 -16.05 -3.93
C TYR A 81 2.48 -14.96 -4.74
N ILE A 82 3.23 -13.92 -5.16
CA ILE A 82 2.65 -12.84 -5.97
C ILE A 82 2.02 -13.35 -7.27
N GLY A 83 2.55 -14.43 -7.86
CA GLY A 83 1.95 -15.08 -9.03
C GLY A 83 0.57 -15.67 -8.75
N THR A 84 0.36 -16.26 -7.57
CA THR A 84 -0.97 -16.72 -7.11
C THR A 84 -1.90 -15.53 -6.95
N TYR A 85 -1.44 -14.46 -6.29
CA TYR A 85 -2.22 -13.23 -6.14
C TYR A 85 -2.65 -12.65 -7.50
N CYS A 86 -1.73 -12.55 -8.46
CA CYS A 86 -2.05 -12.07 -9.81
C CYS A 86 -3.08 -12.97 -10.51
N LYS A 87 -2.93 -14.30 -10.42
CA LYS A 87 -3.85 -15.26 -11.03
C LYS A 87 -5.27 -15.13 -10.48
N GLU A 88 -5.42 -15.14 -9.16
CA GLU A 88 -6.74 -15.05 -8.51
C GLU A 88 -7.42 -13.70 -8.79
N ASN A 89 -6.64 -12.63 -8.95
CA ASN A 89 -7.14 -11.29 -9.28
C ASN A 89 -7.19 -11.00 -10.79
N LYS A 90 -6.91 -11.99 -11.66
CA LYS A 90 -6.90 -11.85 -13.12
C LYS A 90 -5.99 -10.71 -13.63
N LEU A 91 -4.91 -10.44 -12.91
CA LEU A 91 -3.90 -9.47 -13.29
C LEU A 91 -2.92 -10.12 -14.26
N SER A 92 -2.64 -9.45 -15.37
CA SER A 92 -1.74 -9.92 -16.43
C SER A 92 -1.01 -8.75 -17.06
N GLY A 93 -0.10 -9.01 -18.01
CA GLY A 93 0.64 -7.96 -18.69
C GLY A 93 1.42 -7.06 -17.73
N VAL A 94 1.35 -5.74 -17.96
CA VAL A 94 2.12 -4.74 -17.21
C VAL A 94 1.78 -4.74 -15.71
N ASP A 95 0.49 -4.92 -15.35
CA ASP A 95 0.05 -4.98 -13.95
C ASP A 95 0.75 -6.12 -13.18
N ALA A 96 0.73 -7.33 -13.75
CA ALA A 96 1.36 -8.49 -13.13
C ALA A 96 2.89 -8.34 -13.06
N THR A 97 3.50 -7.79 -14.11
CA THR A 97 4.96 -7.56 -14.13
C THR A 97 5.39 -6.54 -13.07
N ALA A 98 4.62 -5.47 -12.86
CA ALA A 98 4.89 -4.50 -11.79
C ALA A 98 4.87 -5.18 -10.42
N LEU A 99 3.87 -6.02 -10.15
CA LEU A 99 3.77 -6.75 -8.88
C LEU A 99 4.91 -7.75 -8.67
N VAL A 100 5.41 -8.40 -9.72
CA VAL A 100 6.59 -9.27 -9.63
C VAL A 100 7.83 -8.48 -9.21
N TYR A 101 8.11 -7.34 -9.86
CA TYR A 101 9.25 -6.50 -9.46
C TYR A 101 9.10 -5.92 -8.05
N LEU A 102 7.88 -5.63 -7.61
CA LEU A 102 7.61 -5.28 -6.22
C LEU A 102 8.02 -6.42 -5.26
N GLU A 103 7.62 -7.66 -5.55
CA GLU A 103 7.97 -8.81 -4.70
C GLU A 103 9.49 -9.04 -4.66
N GLU A 104 10.16 -8.96 -5.80
CA GLU A 104 11.62 -9.08 -5.88
C GLU A 104 12.33 -7.96 -5.13
N TRP A 105 11.86 -6.71 -5.28
CA TRP A 105 12.45 -5.59 -4.56
C TRP A 105 12.28 -5.74 -3.05
N VAL A 106 11.10 -6.18 -2.59
CA VAL A 106 10.85 -6.47 -1.17
C VAL A 106 11.74 -7.61 -0.65
N LYS A 107 11.94 -8.68 -1.44
CA LYS A 107 12.77 -9.84 -1.05
C LYS A 107 14.26 -9.54 -1.01
N TYR A 108 14.76 -8.82 -2.01
CA TYR A 108 16.20 -8.72 -2.26
C TYR A 108 16.77 -7.31 -2.04
N GLY A 109 15.93 -6.27 -1.99
CA GLY A 109 16.37 -4.89 -1.80
C GLY A 109 17.22 -4.32 -2.94
N ILE A 110 17.24 -4.97 -4.11
CA ILE A 110 18.09 -4.60 -5.24
C ILE A 110 17.52 -3.37 -5.95
N GLY A 111 18.38 -2.39 -6.24
CA GLY A 111 17.99 -1.13 -6.90
C GLY A 111 17.39 -1.30 -8.29
N GLU A 112 17.87 -2.28 -9.06
CA GLU A 112 17.35 -2.58 -10.40
C GLU A 112 15.88 -3.02 -10.39
N CYS A 113 15.46 -3.82 -9.41
CA CYS A 113 14.04 -4.19 -9.24
C CYS A 113 13.17 -2.95 -8.92
N ARG A 114 13.70 -2.01 -8.13
CA ARG A 114 13.02 -0.73 -7.86
C ARG A 114 12.87 0.10 -9.14
N ASP A 115 13.94 0.20 -9.94
CA ASP A 115 13.94 0.96 -11.19
C ASP A 115 12.94 0.35 -12.18
N ALA A 116 12.95 -0.97 -12.34
CA ALA A 116 12.01 -1.70 -13.19
C ALA A 116 10.55 -1.54 -12.71
N LEU A 117 10.31 -1.58 -11.39
CA LEU A 117 8.98 -1.31 -10.82
C LEU A 117 8.49 0.10 -11.17
N VAL A 118 9.34 1.12 -11.03
CA VAL A 118 8.99 2.50 -11.38
C VAL A 118 8.65 2.61 -12.87
N GLU A 119 9.44 2.01 -13.75
CA GLU A 119 9.17 2.01 -15.19
C GLU A 119 7.80 1.40 -15.53
N LYS A 120 7.41 0.29 -14.88
CA LYS A 120 6.09 -0.33 -15.11
C LYS A 120 4.95 0.52 -14.55
N ILE A 121 5.15 1.20 -13.43
CA ILE A 121 4.16 2.16 -12.91
C ILE A 121 3.97 3.33 -13.89
N GLU A 122 5.06 3.88 -14.45
CA GLU A 122 4.99 4.96 -15.44
C GLU A 122 4.27 4.52 -16.73
N LEU A 123 4.51 3.29 -17.19
CA LEU A 123 3.78 2.71 -18.32
C LEU A 123 2.27 2.65 -18.05
N LEU A 124 1.87 2.11 -16.89
CA LEU A 124 0.45 2.07 -16.49
C LEU A 124 -0.15 3.48 -16.42
N MET A 125 0.56 4.45 -15.85
CA MET A 125 0.11 5.85 -15.81
C MET A 125 -0.14 6.42 -17.22
N SER A 126 0.71 6.06 -18.19
CA SER A 126 0.57 6.51 -19.57
C SER A 126 -0.66 5.90 -20.26
N GLU A 127 -0.96 4.62 -20.01
CA GLU A 127 -2.13 3.93 -20.54
C GLU A 127 -3.44 4.54 -20.01
N TYR A 128 -3.49 4.84 -18.71
CA TYR A 128 -4.65 5.49 -18.09
C TYR A 128 -4.86 6.92 -18.59
N SER A 129 -3.79 7.67 -18.87
CA SER A 129 -3.88 9.05 -19.36
C SER A 129 -4.38 9.15 -20.81
N GLN A 130 -4.30 8.05 -21.57
CA GLN A 130 -4.78 7.98 -22.97
C GLN A 130 -6.20 7.41 -23.10
N THR A 131 -6.78 6.91 -22.01
CA THR A 131 -8.14 6.37 -22.00
C THR A 131 -9.12 7.51 -21.71
N PRO A 132 -10.15 7.76 -22.55
CA PRO A 132 -11.16 8.77 -22.24
C PRO A 132 -11.84 8.43 -20.91
N LEU A 133 -11.97 9.42 -20.03
CA LEU A 133 -12.77 9.27 -18.82
C LEU A 133 -14.20 8.83 -19.22
N PRO A 134 -14.79 7.84 -18.52
CA PRO A 134 -16.19 7.48 -18.73
C PRO A 134 -17.15 8.63 -18.41
#